data_AF-A0A838FU93-F1
#
_entry.id   AF-A0A838FU93-F1
#
_cell.length_a   1.000
_cell.length_b   1.000
_cell.length_c   1.000
_cell.angle_alpha   90.00
_cell.angle_beta   90.00
_cell.angle_gamma   90.00
#
_symmetry.space_group_name_H-M   'P 1'
#
loop_
_entity.id
_entity.type
_entity.pdbx_description
1 polymer ?
#
loop_
_entity_poly.entity_id
_entity_poly.type
_entity_poly.pdbx_seq_one_letter_code
_entity_poly.pdbx_strand_id
1 'polypeptide(L)'
;MVGTAGPDTLRGTRKGDVFVGRGGADVIRGRGGQDVICGGGDDDKIRGGAAADNVSGSKGDDTLLGGKGPDLVAGGGAADILTGGAGNDFLDGGGGMDSLVGAGGADSMAGGTGNDLLDGVDAAPNDDLSGDAGLDSCEADQEDVVSSCTFPGGKTIGVRGQWHFDETSGSVAYDSSEYGNNGAVIDATLGVPGYVGTAYEFDGSGSRVEVPASSSLNPGTSNFDVTAWVNFTDAPGSGETYDIYRKGVAATPGGEFKLEIIPGGRAKCTAKDSERLRGVIAGPSVSLADGAWHLVGCRRTDSSWSVIVDDTVTSTTVPFGSISNDRPVSIGSKYGEEDFVPGRIDEVQFTVG
;
A
#
# COMPACT_ATOMS: atom_id res chain seq x y z
N MET A 1 30.50 28.66 -10.18
CA MET A 1 29.62 29.47 -11.04
C MET A 1 28.51 30.03 -10.18
N VAL A 2 28.11 31.27 -10.43
CA VAL A 2 27.08 31.95 -9.62
C VAL A 2 26.09 32.59 -10.58
N GLY A 3 24.81 32.31 -10.39
CA GLY A 3 23.68 32.90 -11.12
C GLY A 3 23.35 34.31 -10.65
N THR A 4 22.24 34.81 -11.15
CA THR A 4 21.73 36.16 -11.00
C THR A 4 20.59 36.17 -9.98
N ALA A 5 19.48 36.84 -10.26
CA ALA A 5 18.27 36.76 -9.44
C ALA A 5 17.05 36.50 -10.34
N GLY A 6 17.32 36.04 -11.56
CA GLY A 6 16.34 35.62 -12.54
C GLY A 6 16.86 34.36 -13.22
N PRO A 7 16.06 33.75 -14.12
CA PRO A 7 16.35 32.42 -14.65
C PRO A 7 17.71 32.32 -15.35
N ASP A 8 18.54 31.40 -14.89
CA ASP A 8 19.86 31.11 -15.42
C ASP A 8 19.97 29.68 -15.97
N THR A 9 20.98 29.47 -16.82
CA THR A 9 21.37 28.12 -17.24
C THR A 9 22.85 27.93 -16.97
N LEU A 10 23.15 27.13 -15.95
CA LEU A 10 24.51 26.90 -15.46
C LEU A 10 24.97 25.49 -15.83
N ARG A 11 26.20 25.38 -16.34
CA ARG A 11 26.69 24.16 -16.98
C ARG A 11 28.14 23.86 -16.60
N GLY A 12 28.35 22.73 -15.92
CA GLY A 12 29.65 22.26 -15.43
C GLY A 12 30.52 21.57 -16.45
N THR A 13 31.62 21.03 -15.95
CA THR A 13 32.75 20.54 -16.73
C THR A 13 32.84 19.01 -16.63
N ARG A 14 34.03 18.45 -16.42
CA ARG A 14 34.24 17.02 -16.10
C ARG A 14 34.99 16.87 -14.77
N LYS A 15 35.10 17.96 -14.04
CA LYS A 15 35.78 18.09 -12.75
C LYS A 15 34.74 18.67 -11.79
N GLY A 16 34.99 18.50 -10.50
CA GLY A 16 34.14 19.09 -9.47
C GLY A 16 34.03 20.61 -9.61
N ASP A 17 32.80 21.07 -9.66
CA ASP A 17 32.36 22.44 -9.82
C ASP A 17 31.50 22.86 -8.62
N VAL A 18 31.43 24.17 -8.35
CA VAL A 18 30.54 24.74 -7.32
C VAL A 18 29.53 25.65 -8.00
N PHE A 19 28.24 25.48 -7.75
CA PHE A 19 27.15 26.26 -8.32
C PHE A 19 26.30 26.92 -7.23
N VAL A 20 25.87 28.15 -7.50
CA VAL A 20 24.91 28.89 -6.68
C VAL A 20 23.97 29.62 -7.64
N GLY A 21 22.71 29.17 -7.78
CA GLY A 21 21.72 29.78 -8.67
C GLY A 21 21.21 31.13 -8.17
N ARG A 22 20.91 31.18 -6.86
CA ARG A 22 20.39 32.31 -6.05
C ARG A 22 18.88 32.47 -6.12
N GLY A 23 18.34 32.93 -7.23
CA GLY A 23 16.91 33.23 -7.36
C GLY A 23 16.51 33.25 -8.82
N GLY A 24 15.24 32.99 -9.09
CA GLY A 24 14.73 32.67 -10.42
C GLY A 24 14.85 31.18 -10.71
N ALA A 25 13.90 30.66 -11.51
CA ALA A 25 13.86 29.25 -11.91
C ALA A 25 15.05 28.87 -12.81
N ASP A 26 16.05 28.23 -12.23
CA ASP A 26 17.33 27.93 -12.86
C ASP A 26 17.38 26.52 -13.45
N VAL A 27 18.26 26.34 -14.43
CA VAL A 27 18.63 25.02 -14.96
C VAL A 27 20.10 24.77 -14.75
N ILE A 28 20.45 23.88 -13.82
CA ILE A 28 21.83 23.61 -13.42
C ILE A 28 22.23 22.17 -13.79
N ARG A 29 23.41 22.01 -14.41
CA ARG A 29 23.94 20.69 -14.79
C ARG A 29 25.43 20.57 -14.45
N GLY A 30 25.77 19.79 -13.42
CA GLY A 30 27.16 19.56 -12.98
C GLY A 30 27.99 18.76 -13.99
N ARG A 31 27.40 17.67 -14.51
CA ARG A 31 27.93 16.66 -15.45
C ARG A 31 28.78 15.57 -14.82
N GLY A 32 29.92 15.91 -14.24
CA GLY A 32 30.90 14.91 -13.91
C GLY A 32 32.03 15.48 -13.09
N GLY A 33 32.57 14.68 -12.18
CA GLY A 33 33.34 15.19 -11.05
C GLY A 33 32.40 15.42 -9.87
N GLN A 34 32.96 15.58 -8.66
CA GLN A 34 32.16 15.78 -7.45
C GLN A 34 31.75 17.24 -7.35
N ASP A 35 30.48 17.52 -7.63
CA ASP A 35 29.93 18.86 -7.70
C ASP A 35 29.25 19.27 -6.39
N VAL A 36 29.22 20.58 -6.10
CA VAL A 36 28.41 21.17 -5.03
C VAL A 36 27.45 22.17 -5.66
N ILE A 37 26.16 21.92 -5.57
CA ILE A 37 25.12 22.64 -6.30
C ILE A 37 24.05 23.14 -5.34
N CYS A 38 23.77 24.44 -5.38
CA CYS A 38 22.65 25.07 -4.70
C CYS A 38 21.82 25.83 -5.75
N GLY A 39 20.53 25.48 -5.87
CA GLY A 39 19.55 26.15 -6.71
C GLY A 39 19.26 27.56 -6.18
N GLY A 40 18.69 27.62 -4.99
CA GLY A 40 18.63 28.82 -4.17
C GLY A 40 17.20 29.22 -3.86
N GLY A 41 16.49 29.77 -4.82
CA GLY A 41 15.11 30.20 -4.61
C GLY A 41 14.34 30.21 -5.90
N ASP A 42 13.04 29.96 -5.79
CA ASP A 42 12.16 29.67 -6.93
C ASP A 42 12.44 28.28 -7.52
N ASP A 43 11.57 27.81 -8.41
CA ASP A 43 11.51 26.41 -8.85
C ASP A 43 12.67 26.03 -9.80
N ASP A 44 13.64 25.27 -9.31
CA ASP A 44 14.87 24.94 -10.01
C ASP A 44 14.86 23.53 -10.63
N LYS A 45 15.66 23.35 -11.67
CA LYS A 45 15.91 22.04 -12.30
C LYS A 45 17.39 21.71 -12.27
N ILE A 46 17.76 20.78 -11.41
CA ILE A 46 19.16 20.49 -11.10
C ILE A 46 19.51 19.05 -11.43
N ARG A 47 20.69 18.87 -12.04
CA ARG A 47 21.30 17.55 -12.23
C ARG A 47 22.76 17.58 -11.80
N GLY A 48 23.13 16.75 -10.82
CA GLY A 48 24.52 16.52 -10.37
C GLY A 48 25.35 15.98 -11.53
N GLY A 49 25.12 14.73 -11.90
CA GLY A 49 25.72 14.12 -13.07
C GLY A 49 26.41 12.80 -12.79
N ALA A 50 27.69 12.84 -12.45
CA ALA A 50 28.49 11.63 -12.30
C ALA A 50 29.62 11.85 -11.28
N ALA A 51 29.88 10.82 -10.48
CA ALA A 51 30.59 10.91 -9.20
C ALA A 51 29.68 11.47 -8.10
N ALA A 52 30.18 11.45 -6.86
CA ALA A 52 29.43 11.85 -5.68
C ALA A 52 29.19 13.36 -5.66
N ASP A 53 27.95 13.76 -5.90
CA ASP A 53 27.50 15.14 -5.97
C ASP A 53 26.75 15.55 -4.70
N ASN A 54 26.79 16.84 -4.36
CA ASN A 54 25.99 17.45 -3.30
C ASN A 54 25.04 18.46 -3.94
N VAL A 55 23.75 18.18 -3.93
CA VAL A 55 22.71 18.91 -4.65
C VAL A 55 21.67 19.41 -3.66
N SER A 56 21.37 20.71 -3.69
CA SER A 56 20.31 21.33 -2.88
C SER A 56 19.43 22.25 -3.72
N GLY A 57 18.12 22.09 -3.63
CA GLY A 57 17.11 22.98 -4.24
C GLY A 57 16.92 24.28 -3.46
N SER A 58 16.82 24.15 -2.13
CA SER A 58 16.65 25.22 -1.12
C SER A 58 15.23 25.73 -0.94
N LYS A 59 14.66 26.51 -1.86
CA LYS A 59 13.29 27.03 -1.73
C LYS A 59 12.61 27.01 -3.09
N GLY A 60 11.36 26.60 -3.12
CA GLY A 60 10.59 26.52 -4.35
C GLY A 60 10.30 25.06 -4.66
N ASP A 61 9.47 24.81 -5.67
CA ASP A 61 9.12 23.45 -6.04
C ASP A 61 10.19 22.91 -7.01
N ASP A 62 11.22 22.28 -6.46
CA ASP A 62 12.44 21.91 -7.19
C ASP A 62 12.36 20.53 -7.84
N THR A 63 13.10 20.32 -8.93
CA THR A 63 13.32 18.99 -9.54
C THR A 63 14.81 18.67 -9.54
N LEU A 64 15.21 17.69 -8.74
CA LEU A 64 16.59 17.37 -8.43
C LEU A 64 16.94 15.93 -8.82
N LEU A 65 18.06 15.76 -9.52
CA LEU A 65 18.61 14.45 -9.88
C LEU A 65 20.08 14.37 -9.50
N GLY A 66 20.45 13.44 -8.60
CA GLY A 66 21.84 13.14 -8.23
C GLY A 66 22.64 12.67 -9.45
N GLY A 67 22.26 11.51 -9.99
CA GLY A 67 22.78 10.99 -11.25
C GLY A 67 23.48 9.65 -11.11
N LYS A 68 24.80 9.65 -10.96
CA LYS A 68 25.60 8.43 -10.90
C LYS A 68 26.68 8.60 -9.84
N GLY A 69 26.86 7.59 -9.00
CA GLY A 69 27.73 7.68 -7.84
C GLY A 69 26.86 7.91 -6.60
N PRO A 70 27.47 7.88 -5.41
CA PRO A 70 26.74 8.11 -4.16
C PRO A 70 26.53 9.61 -3.95
N ASP A 71 25.30 10.06 -4.14
CA ASP A 71 24.91 11.46 -4.17
C ASP A 71 24.19 11.88 -2.87
N LEU A 72 24.33 13.17 -2.51
CA LEU A 72 23.54 13.82 -1.46
C LEU A 72 22.58 14.79 -2.15
N VAL A 73 21.27 14.57 -2.04
CA VAL A 73 20.25 15.41 -2.68
C VAL A 73 19.26 15.91 -1.63
N ALA A 74 19.10 17.23 -1.52
CA ALA A 74 18.19 17.87 -0.57
C ALA A 74 17.22 18.82 -1.30
N GLY A 75 15.91 18.61 -1.15
CA GLY A 75 14.84 19.47 -1.68
C GLY A 75 14.89 20.84 -1.04
N GLY A 76 14.63 20.87 0.26
CA GLY A 76 14.73 22.06 1.09
C GLY A 76 13.36 22.41 1.63
N GLY A 77 12.59 23.20 0.91
CA GLY A 77 11.18 23.29 1.25
C GLY A 77 10.32 23.91 0.17
N ALA A 78 9.01 23.74 0.36
CA ALA A 78 8.01 23.61 -0.70
C ALA A 78 8.05 22.20 -1.32
N ALA A 79 7.28 21.94 -2.38
CA ALA A 79 7.03 20.58 -2.85
C ALA A 79 8.05 20.15 -3.91
N ASP A 80 8.96 19.26 -3.54
CA ASP A 80 10.13 18.89 -4.33
C ASP A 80 10.01 17.50 -4.99
N ILE A 81 10.72 17.30 -6.10
CA ILE A 81 10.88 16.01 -6.77
C ILE A 81 12.38 15.65 -6.75
N LEU A 82 12.73 14.58 -6.03
CA LEU A 82 14.10 14.11 -5.84
C LEU A 82 14.28 12.73 -6.47
N THR A 83 15.40 12.53 -7.15
CA THR A 83 15.84 11.22 -7.61
C THR A 83 17.33 11.03 -7.34
N GLY A 84 17.70 9.95 -6.66
CA GLY A 84 19.11 9.59 -6.39
C GLY A 84 19.82 9.23 -7.67
N GLY A 85 19.38 8.13 -8.30
CA GLY A 85 19.86 7.72 -9.61
C GLY A 85 20.53 6.36 -9.55
N ALA A 86 21.85 6.31 -9.56
CA ALA A 86 22.57 5.04 -9.53
C ALA A 86 23.78 5.15 -8.62
N GLY A 87 23.85 4.37 -7.55
CA GLY A 87 24.78 4.57 -6.46
C GLY A 87 24.03 4.48 -5.15
N ASN A 88 24.74 4.59 -4.03
CA ASN A 88 24.10 4.61 -2.73
C ASN A 88 23.87 6.07 -2.35
N ASP A 89 22.64 6.52 -2.48
CA ASP A 89 22.26 7.92 -2.43
C ASP A 89 21.62 8.27 -1.08
N PHE A 90 21.69 9.55 -0.72
CA PHE A 90 20.96 10.10 0.41
C PHE A 90 20.03 11.22 -0.08
N LEU A 91 18.73 11.05 0.11
CA LEU A 91 17.68 11.98 -0.30
C LEU A 91 16.98 12.56 0.94
N ASP A 92 16.81 13.88 0.95
CA ASP A 92 16.11 14.63 2.01
C ASP A 92 15.12 15.61 1.39
N GLY A 93 13.82 15.36 1.51
CA GLY A 93 12.76 16.24 1.00
C GLY A 93 12.76 17.59 1.72
N GLY A 94 12.95 17.56 3.05
CA GLY A 94 13.00 18.73 3.88
C GLY A 94 11.62 19.12 4.38
N GLY A 95 10.93 20.06 3.75
CA GLY A 95 9.61 20.45 4.21
C GLY A 95 8.66 20.84 3.09
N GLY A 96 7.60 20.08 2.90
CA GLY A 96 6.81 20.23 1.69
C GLY A 96 5.78 19.14 1.52
N MET A 97 5.49 18.79 0.28
CA MET A 97 4.88 17.50 -0.05
C MET A 97 5.78 16.96 -1.14
N ASP A 98 6.71 16.12 -0.74
CA ASP A 98 7.87 15.77 -1.56
C ASP A 98 7.71 14.40 -2.20
N SER A 99 8.36 14.19 -3.35
CA SER A 99 8.43 12.90 -4.02
C SER A 99 9.89 12.47 -4.17
N LEU A 100 10.27 11.40 -3.49
CA LEU A 100 11.63 10.88 -3.44
C LEU A 100 11.69 9.50 -4.11
N VAL A 101 12.68 9.31 -4.99
CA VAL A 101 12.95 8.02 -5.64
C VAL A 101 14.44 7.68 -5.49
N GLY A 102 14.76 6.61 -4.77
CA GLY A 102 16.15 6.15 -4.62
C GLY A 102 16.75 5.73 -5.96
N ALA A 103 16.01 4.87 -6.67
CA ALA A 103 16.43 4.17 -7.87
C ALA A 103 17.57 3.20 -7.56
N GLY A 104 18.63 3.15 -8.37
CA GLY A 104 19.58 2.04 -8.36
C GLY A 104 20.58 2.09 -7.21
N GLY A 105 20.40 1.37 -6.10
CA GLY A 105 21.29 1.61 -4.95
C GLY A 105 20.96 0.89 -3.67
N ALA A 106 21.73 1.21 -2.63
CA ALA A 106 21.23 1.05 -1.27
C ALA A 106 21.17 2.46 -0.69
N ASP A 107 19.97 3.01 -0.69
CA ASP A 107 19.69 4.42 -0.55
C ASP A 107 19.15 4.74 0.84
N SER A 108 19.21 6.01 1.23
CA SER A 108 18.59 6.50 2.46
C SER A 108 17.73 7.71 2.12
N MET A 109 16.45 7.65 2.46
CA MET A 109 15.46 8.64 2.08
C MET A 109 14.75 9.19 3.31
N ALA A 110 14.71 10.50 3.44
CA ALA A 110 13.99 11.24 4.47
C ALA A 110 12.95 12.18 3.81
N GLY A 111 11.65 11.99 4.05
CA GLY A 111 10.60 12.89 3.58
C GLY A 111 10.66 14.25 4.28
N GLY A 112 10.81 14.23 5.59
CA GLY A 112 10.97 15.43 6.40
C GLY A 112 9.63 15.87 6.99
N THR A 113 9.20 17.11 6.76
CA THR A 113 7.88 17.57 7.21
C THR A 113 6.90 17.62 6.06
N GLY A 114 5.70 17.11 6.27
CA GLY A 114 4.63 17.18 5.29
C GLY A 114 4.12 15.82 4.90
N ASN A 115 3.50 15.72 3.73
CA ASN A 115 2.90 14.46 3.29
C ASN A 115 3.66 13.97 2.07
N ASP A 116 4.60 13.06 2.30
CA ASP A 116 5.62 12.74 1.30
C ASP A 116 5.37 11.39 0.62
N LEU A 117 5.92 11.21 -0.57
CA LEU A 117 5.92 9.96 -1.33
C LEU A 117 7.37 9.49 -1.51
N LEU A 118 7.73 8.35 -0.92
CA LEU A 118 9.06 7.75 -1.02
C LEU A 118 8.96 6.42 -1.78
N ASP A 119 9.82 6.23 -2.78
CA ASP A 119 9.91 5.02 -3.58
C ASP A 119 11.35 4.49 -3.59
N GLY A 120 11.58 3.44 -2.80
CA GLY A 120 12.83 2.67 -2.73
C GLY A 120 12.79 1.42 -3.59
N VAL A 121 11.84 1.33 -4.52
CA VAL A 121 11.77 0.15 -5.36
C VAL A 121 12.86 0.18 -6.39
N ASP A 122 13.72 -0.81 -6.33
CA ASP A 122 14.57 -1.13 -7.45
C ASP A 122 14.95 -2.64 -7.50
N ALA A 123 16.14 -2.95 -7.99
CA ALA A 123 16.68 -4.32 -8.01
C ALA A 123 17.85 -4.50 -7.06
N ALA A 124 18.28 -3.44 -6.36
CA ALA A 124 19.32 -3.45 -5.38
C ALA A 124 18.70 -3.56 -3.98
N PRO A 125 19.40 -4.21 -3.05
CA PRO A 125 18.82 -4.42 -1.73
C PRO A 125 19.21 -3.32 -0.74
N ASN A 126 18.35 -3.09 0.25
CA ASN A 126 18.61 -2.38 1.51
C ASN A 126 18.53 -0.85 1.44
N ASP A 127 17.44 -0.32 0.93
CA ASP A 127 17.07 1.08 1.14
C ASP A 127 16.58 1.33 2.58
N ASP A 128 16.78 2.55 3.10
CA ASP A 128 16.24 3.03 4.39
C ASP A 128 15.33 4.24 4.17
N LEU A 129 14.01 4.05 4.33
CA LEU A 129 12.99 5.06 4.08
C LEU A 129 12.39 5.58 5.40
N SER A 130 12.40 6.89 5.58
CA SER A 130 11.74 7.61 6.67
C SER A 130 10.91 8.78 6.10
N GLY A 131 9.58 8.69 6.09
CA GLY A 131 8.69 9.83 5.87
C GLY A 131 8.76 10.89 6.98
N ASP A 132 9.24 10.56 8.17
CA ASP A 132 9.35 11.48 9.32
C ASP A 132 7.99 12.07 9.74
N ALA A 133 7.79 13.38 9.60
CA ALA A 133 6.70 14.13 10.21
C ALA A 133 5.62 14.53 9.21
N GLY A 134 4.58 13.71 9.12
CA GLY A 134 3.29 14.10 8.56
C GLY A 134 2.55 12.88 8.08
N LEU A 135 1.90 12.92 6.90
CA LEU A 135 1.18 11.77 6.36
C LEU A 135 1.84 11.23 5.08
N ASP A 136 2.71 10.24 5.23
CA ASP A 136 3.65 9.77 4.21
C ASP A 136 3.25 8.43 3.61
N SER A 137 3.60 8.25 2.34
CA SER A 137 3.48 7.02 1.58
C SER A 137 4.88 6.53 1.21
N CYS A 138 5.22 5.29 1.59
CA CYS A 138 6.53 4.70 1.34
C CYS A 138 6.37 3.34 0.66
N GLU A 139 6.97 3.19 -0.52
CA GLU A 139 7.08 1.92 -1.25
C GLU A 139 8.52 1.38 -1.12
N ALA A 140 8.63 0.15 -0.64
CA ALA A 140 9.90 -0.52 -0.33
C ALA A 140 9.80 -2.00 -0.67
N ASP A 141 10.90 -2.63 -1.12
CA ASP A 141 10.97 -4.04 -1.46
C ASP A 141 11.34 -4.95 -0.26
N GLN A 142 11.63 -6.23 -0.50
CA GLN A 142 11.77 -7.23 0.59
C GLN A 142 13.03 -7.04 1.44
N GLU A 143 14.03 -6.34 0.92
CA GLU A 143 15.33 -6.17 1.54
C GLU A 143 15.49 -4.81 2.26
N ASP A 144 14.51 -3.93 2.11
CA ASP A 144 14.53 -2.56 2.60
C ASP A 144 14.06 -2.41 4.06
N VAL A 145 14.45 -1.29 4.65
CA VAL A 145 14.03 -0.83 5.98
C VAL A 145 13.15 0.40 5.81
N VAL A 146 11.94 0.37 6.39
CA VAL A 146 11.09 1.56 6.50
C VAL A 146 11.04 1.96 7.96
N SER A 147 11.79 3.01 8.32
CA SER A 147 12.06 3.41 9.70
C SER A 147 10.96 4.29 10.29
N SER A 148 10.32 5.18 9.52
CA SER A 148 9.08 5.86 9.95
C SER A 148 8.28 6.45 8.79
N CYS A 149 7.12 5.87 8.45
CA CYS A 149 6.16 6.50 7.51
C CYS A 149 4.77 6.48 8.15
N THR A 150 4.10 7.62 8.20
CA THR A 150 2.84 7.77 8.95
C THR A 150 1.68 7.92 7.97
N PHE A 151 0.71 7.02 7.89
CA PHE A 151 -0.42 7.19 6.94
C PHE A 151 -1.58 8.00 7.56
N PRO A 152 -2.51 8.56 6.76
CA PRO A 152 -3.76 9.14 7.27
C PRO A 152 -4.49 8.14 8.18
N GLY A 153 -4.48 8.40 9.49
CA GLY A 153 -4.93 7.45 10.51
C GLY A 153 -3.92 7.18 11.63
N GLY A 154 -2.68 7.69 11.53
CA GLY A 154 -1.70 7.65 12.62
C GLY A 154 -1.01 6.30 12.82
N LYS A 155 -0.75 5.60 11.72
CA LYS A 155 -0.22 4.24 11.77
C LYS A 155 1.00 4.06 10.86
N THR A 156 2.01 3.39 11.41
CA THR A 156 3.30 3.10 10.79
C THR A 156 3.35 1.63 10.37
N ILE A 157 3.85 1.34 9.16
CA ILE A 157 4.72 0.20 8.74
C ILE A 157 4.67 0.07 7.19
N GLY A 158 5.84 -0.10 6.58
CA GLY A 158 6.02 -0.28 5.14
C GLY A 158 6.05 -1.74 4.65
N VAL A 159 6.59 -1.85 3.43
CA VAL A 159 6.76 -3.00 2.53
C VAL A 159 5.57 -3.29 1.61
N ARG A 160 5.88 -3.33 0.31
CA ARG A 160 5.00 -3.61 -0.82
C ARG A 160 3.87 -4.61 -0.56
N GLY A 161 2.66 -4.15 -0.86
CA GLY A 161 1.46 -4.98 -1.03
C GLY A 161 0.50 -4.98 0.16
N GLN A 162 0.03 -3.81 0.62
CA GLN A 162 -1.01 -3.73 1.67
C GLN A 162 -1.98 -2.59 1.32
N TRP A 163 -3.26 -2.81 0.98
CA TRP A 163 -4.31 -3.38 1.83
C TRP A 163 -4.24 -2.86 3.26
N HIS A 164 -4.90 -1.73 3.53
CA HIS A 164 -5.09 -1.21 4.87
C HIS A 164 -5.78 -2.24 5.78
N PHE A 165 -5.00 -3.01 6.53
CA PHE A 165 -5.48 -3.69 7.73
C PHE A 165 -5.03 -2.90 8.95
N ASP A 166 -5.98 -2.20 9.57
CA ASP A 166 -5.75 -1.63 10.89
C ASP A 166 -5.78 -2.72 11.97
N GLU A 167 -4.65 -3.37 12.25
CA GLU A 167 -4.41 -3.98 13.57
C GLU A 167 -3.24 -3.31 14.31
N THR A 168 -3.48 -2.78 15.51
CA THR A 168 -2.50 -2.20 16.45
C THR A 168 -1.35 -3.14 16.90
N SER A 169 -1.02 -4.19 16.14
CA SER A 169 0.14 -5.05 16.37
C SER A 169 0.56 -5.82 15.09
N GLY A 170 1.30 -5.16 14.20
CA GLY A 170 2.33 -5.73 13.31
C GLY A 170 2.04 -7.04 12.56
N SER A 171 1.10 -7.06 11.62
CA SER A 171 0.96 -8.17 10.66
C SER A 171 1.19 -7.67 9.24
N VAL A 172 2.29 -8.12 8.63
CA VAL A 172 2.65 -7.85 7.23
C VAL A 172 1.89 -8.84 6.35
N ALA A 173 1.10 -8.39 5.38
CA ALA A 173 0.53 -9.28 4.38
C ALA A 173 1.62 -9.77 3.42
N TYR A 174 1.67 -11.07 3.16
CA TYR A 174 2.58 -11.66 2.18
C TYR A 174 1.78 -12.16 0.97
N ASP A 175 2.17 -11.74 -0.23
CA ASP A 175 1.82 -12.45 -1.45
C ASP A 175 2.57 -13.79 -1.44
N SER A 176 1.80 -14.87 -1.47
CA SER A 176 2.29 -16.24 -1.37
C SER A 176 2.09 -16.95 -2.71
N SER A 177 2.54 -16.31 -3.78
CA SER A 177 2.63 -16.95 -5.08
C SER A 177 4.05 -17.52 -5.28
N GLU A 178 4.14 -18.85 -5.15
CA GLU A 178 5.20 -19.68 -5.79
C GLU A 178 5.10 -19.59 -7.35
N TYR A 179 4.11 -18.85 -7.86
CA TYR A 179 3.73 -18.66 -9.26
C TYR A 179 3.35 -17.21 -9.52
N GLY A 180 4.33 -16.33 -9.78
CA GLY A 180 4.18 -15.04 -10.48
C GLY A 180 2.99 -14.15 -10.09
N ASN A 181 3.30 -13.03 -9.44
CA ASN A 181 2.37 -11.94 -9.16
C ASN A 181 1.59 -11.50 -10.43
N ASN A 182 0.29 -11.76 -10.49
CA ASN A 182 -0.57 -11.33 -11.60
C ASN A 182 -1.68 -10.34 -11.17
N GLY A 183 -1.73 -9.95 -9.89
CA GLY A 183 -2.61 -8.88 -9.39
C GLY A 183 -1.93 -7.51 -9.42
N ALA A 184 -2.71 -6.42 -9.40
CA ALA A 184 -2.19 -5.05 -9.45
C ALA A 184 -2.84 -4.16 -8.38
N VAL A 185 -2.05 -3.25 -7.79
CA VAL A 185 -2.59 -2.13 -7.00
C VAL A 185 -2.99 -1.03 -7.98
N ILE A 186 -4.22 -0.54 -7.85
CA ILE A 186 -4.79 0.48 -8.74
C ILE A 186 -5.40 1.62 -7.93
N ASP A 187 -5.43 2.83 -8.49
CA ASP A 187 -6.23 3.92 -7.93
C ASP A 187 -7.72 3.56 -7.92
N ALA A 188 -8.38 3.78 -6.78
CA ALA A 188 -9.79 3.50 -6.59
C ALA A 188 -10.53 4.71 -6.00
N THR A 189 -11.62 5.09 -6.67
CA THR A 189 -12.66 5.94 -6.09
C THR A 189 -13.78 5.00 -5.63
N LEU A 190 -13.80 4.66 -4.35
CA LEU A 190 -14.92 3.94 -3.76
C LEU A 190 -16.20 4.75 -3.99
N GLY A 191 -17.37 4.10 -4.02
CA GLY A 191 -18.68 4.74 -4.20
C GLY A 191 -19.07 5.74 -3.08
N VAL A 192 -18.12 6.12 -2.24
CA VAL A 192 -18.21 7.08 -1.15
C VAL A 192 -17.71 8.44 -1.65
N PRO A 193 -18.54 9.50 -1.62
CA PRO A 193 -18.11 10.83 -2.04
C PRO A 193 -16.87 11.32 -1.28
N GLY A 194 -15.76 11.53 -1.98
CA GLY A 194 -14.51 12.06 -1.43
C GLY A 194 -13.44 11.03 -1.07
N TYR A 195 -13.66 9.74 -1.31
CA TYR A 195 -12.61 8.73 -1.12
C TYR A 195 -11.60 8.76 -2.28
N VAL A 196 -10.32 8.91 -1.95
CA VAL A 196 -9.17 8.71 -2.84
C VAL A 196 -8.26 7.70 -2.14
N GLY A 197 -8.20 6.48 -2.66
CA GLY A 197 -7.37 5.41 -2.11
C GLY A 197 -6.97 4.42 -3.20
N THR A 198 -6.42 3.27 -2.82
CA THR A 198 -5.99 2.23 -3.75
C THR A 198 -6.74 0.93 -3.47
N ALA A 199 -7.14 0.23 -4.52
CA ALA A 199 -7.70 -1.10 -4.43
C ALA A 199 -6.71 -2.11 -5.00
N TYR A 200 -6.88 -3.38 -4.62
CA TYR A 200 -6.17 -4.46 -5.26
C TYR A 200 -7.06 -5.16 -6.27
N GLU A 201 -6.58 -5.22 -7.50
CA GLU A 201 -7.19 -5.92 -8.61
C GLU A 201 -6.64 -7.34 -8.66
N PHE A 202 -7.50 -8.31 -8.37
CA PHE A 202 -7.27 -9.72 -8.59
C PHE A 202 -7.69 -10.05 -10.03
N ASP A 203 -6.78 -10.63 -10.78
CA ASP A 203 -6.97 -10.98 -12.19
C ASP A 203 -7.59 -12.39 -12.40
N GLY A 204 -7.87 -13.10 -11.29
CA GLY A 204 -8.42 -14.45 -11.30
C GLY A 204 -7.42 -15.57 -11.62
N SER A 205 -6.10 -15.31 -11.63
CA SER A 205 -5.11 -16.28 -12.13
C SER A 205 -4.08 -16.81 -11.12
N GLY A 206 -4.30 -16.65 -9.81
CA GLY A 206 -3.30 -17.05 -8.81
C GLY A 206 -3.22 -16.13 -7.60
N SER A 207 -3.70 -14.91 -7.79
CA SER A 207 -3.49 -13.78 -6.90
C SER A 207 -4.25 -13.97 -5.59
N ARG A 208 -3.53 -13.88 -4.45
CA ARG A 208 -4.13 -13.86 -3.12
C ARG A 208 -3.29 -13.04 -2.16
N VAL A 209 -3.95 -12.48 -1.15
CA VAL A 209 -3.28 -11.81 -0.05
C VAL A 209 -3.38 -12.72 1.19
N GLU A 210 -2.24 -13.11 1.75
CA GLU A 210 -2.20 -13.84 3.01
C GLU A 210 -1.80 -12.92 4.15
N VAL A 211 -2.67 -12.81 5.16
CA VAL A 211 -2.37 -12.12 6.41
C VAL A 211 -1.94 -13.17 7.45
N PRO A 212 -0.72 -13.07 8.01
CA PRO A 212 -0.21 -14.01 8.99
C PRO A 212 -1.14 -14.24 10.18
N ALA A 213 -1.05 -15.42 10.77
CA ALA A 213 -1.84 -15.73 11.94
C ALA A 213 -1.44 -14.85 13.13
N SER A 214 -2.42 -14.22 13.76
CA SER A 214 -2.27 -13.44 14.98
C SER A 214 -3.38 -13.77 15.99
N SER A 215 -3.18 -13.39 17.25
CA SER A 215 -4.21 -13.52 18.27
C SER A 215 -5.39 -12.56 18.06
N SER A 216 -5.17 -11.42 17.41
CA SER A 216 -6.21 -10.43 17.08
C SER A 216 -7.18 -10.98 16.04
N LEU A 217 -6.70 -11.75 15.06
CA LEU A 217 -7.51 -12.43 14.03
C LEU A 217 -8.20 -13.71 14.52
N ASN A 218 -8.26 -13.93 15.83
CA ASN A 218 -8.84 -15.11 16.46
C ASN A 218 -9.96 -14.70 17.43
N PRO A 219 -11.21 -14.56 16.95
CA PRO A 219 -12.29 -14.01 17.77
C PRO A 219 -12.76 -14.97 18.86
N GLY A 220 -12.42 -16.27 18.79
CA GLY A 220 -12.89 -17.25 19.78
C GLY A 220 -14.41 -17.27 19.85
N THR A 221 -14.96 -16.97 21.03
CA THR A 221 -16.40 -16.82 21.28
C THR A 221 -16.87 -15.37 21.31
N SER A 222 -16.03 -14.40 20.93
CA SER A 222 -16.36 -12.96 20.94
C SER A 222 -17.14 -12.53 19.72
N ASN A 223 -17.89 -11.44 19.85
CA ASN A 223 -18.59 -10.82 18.73
C ASN A 223 -17.56 -10.26 17.75
N PHE A 224 -17.83 -10.36 16.46
CA PHE A 224 -16.92 -9.83 15.45
C PHE A 224 -17.64 -9.46 14.17
N ASP A 225 -17.02 -8.53 13.45
CA ASP A 225 -17.43 -8.08 12.13
C ASP A 225 -16.28 -8.30 11.15
N VAL A 226 -16.64 -8.70 9.94
CA VAL A 226 -15.74 -8.70 8.78
C VAL A 226 -16.43 -7.93 7.66
N THR A 227 -15.78 -6.90 7.13
CA THR A 227 -16.32 -6.09 6.02
C THR A 227 -15.27 -5.90 4.94
N ALA A 228 -15.70 -5.65 3.71
CA ALA A 228 -14.85 -5.31 2.59
C ALA A 228 -15.63 -4.51 1.55
N TRP A 229 -14.97 -3.59 0.88
CA TRP A 229 -15.48 -3.03 -0.38
C TRP A 229 -15.10 -3.95 -1.53
N VAL A 230 -16.05 -4.23 -2.40
CA VAL A 230 -15.84 -5.09 -3.57
C VAL A 230 -16.38 -4.45 -4.84
N ASN A 231 -15.71 -4.70 -5.95
CA ASN A 231 -16.14 -4.32 -7.28
C ASN A 231 -15.88 -5.47 -8.25
N PHE A 232 -16.96 -6.07 -8.73
CA PHE A 232 -16.89 -7.21 -9.65
C PHE A 232 -17.63 -6.89 -10.94
N THR A 233 -17.08 -7.32 -12.07
CA THR A 233 -17.77 -7.27 -13.37
C THR A 233 -18.46 -8.58 -13.72
N ASP A 234 -18.05 -9.67 -13.08
CA ASP A 234 -18.56 -11.02 -13.34
C ASP A 234 -18.86 -11.78 -12.03
N ALA A 235 -19.86 -12.67 -12.09
CA ALA A 235 -20.27 -13.50 -10.96
C ALA A 235 -19.69 -14.92 -11.07
N PRO A 236 -19.50 -15.62 -9.93
CA PRO A 236 -19.09 -17.02 -9.94
C PRO A 236 -20.00 -17.90 -10.79
N GLY A 237 -19.41 -18.84 -11.53
CA GLY A 237 -20.11 -19.83 -12.33
C GLY A 237 -20.91 -20.82 -11.48
N SER A 238 -21.74 -21.65 -12.13
CA SER A 238 -22.57 -22.63 -11.41
C SER A 238 -21.72 -23.64 -10.65
N GLY A 239 -21.74 -23.57 -9.31
CA GLY A 239 -20.98 -24.46 -8.42
C GLY A 239 -19.69 -23.84 -7.88
N GLU A 240 -19.36 -22.62 -8.31
CA GLU A 240 -18.19 -21.87 -7.86
C GLU A 240 -18.56 -20.88 -6.76
N THR A 241 -17.57 -20.49 -5.96
CA THR A 241 -17.68 -19.42 -4.95
C THR A 241 -16.37 -18.67 -4.89
N TYR A 242 -16.43 -17.34 -4.79
CA TYR A 242 -15.24 -16.53 -4.62
C TYR A 242 -15.11 -16.12 -3.15
N ASP A 243 -14.05 -16.57 -2.48
CA ASP A 243 -13.80 -16.21 -1.08
C ASP A 243 -13.18 -14.80 -1.03
N ILE A 244 -13.89 -13.85 -0.43
CA ILE A 244 -13.42 -12.48 -0.21
C ILE A 244 -12.49 -12.43 1.01
N TYR A 245 -12.92 -13.08 2.09
CA TYR A 245 -12.16 -13.25 3.31
C TYR A 245 -12.34 -14.67 3.81
N ARG A 246 -11.25 -15.31 4.18
CA ARG A 246 -11.27 -16.65 4.77
C ARG A 246 -10.32 -16.76 5.94
N LYS A 247 -10.83 -17.25 7.07
CA LYS A 247 -10.05 -17.64 8.25
C LYS A 247 -10.16 -19.14 8.46
N GLY A 248 -9.05 -19.85 8.29
CA GLY A 248 -8.96 -21.31 8.46
C GLY A 248 -9.43 -22.11 7.24
N VAL A 249 -9.35 -23.44 7.34
CA VAL A 249 -9.76 -24.37 6.27
C VAL A 249 -10.71 -25.46 6.75
N ALA A 250 -11.44 -26.04 5.80
CA ALA A 250 -12.39 -27.10 6.08
C ALA A 250 -11.72 -28.26 6.85
N ALA A 251 -12.26 -28.55 8.03
CA ALA A 251 -11.78 -29.59 8.97
C ALA A 251 -10.59 -29.22 9.87
N THR A 252 -10.23 -27.94 9.96
CA THR A 252 -9.24 -27.45 10.95
C THR A 252 -9.79 -27.55 12.39
N PRO A 253 -9.00 -28.03 13.36
CA PRO A 253 -9.29 -27.80 14.78
C PRO A 253 -9.42 -26.30 15.05
N GLY A 254 -10.54 -25.87 15.66
CA GLY A 254 -10.76 -24.44 15.94
C GLY A 254 -11.63 -23.69 14.93
N GLY A 255 -12.16 -24.37 13.90
CA GLY A 255 -13.19 -23.81 13.02
C GLY A 255 -12.69 -23.10 11.76
N GLU A 256 -13.62 -22.58 10.99
CA GLU A 256 -13.45 -21.90 9.70
C GLU A 256 -14.51 -20.80 9.54
N PHE A 257 -14.13 -19.68 8.95
CA PHE A 257 -15.05 -18.59 8.60
C PHE A 257 -14.75 -18.07 7.20
N LYS A 258 -15.81 -17.77 6.45
CA LYS A 258 -15.75 -17.22 5.10
C LYS A 258 -16.80 -16.14 4.87
N LEU A 259 -16.36 -15.02 4.30
CA LEU A 259 -17.20 -14.09 3.55
C LEU A 259 -16.95 -14.38 2.07
N GLU A 260 -18.00 -14.75 1.34
CA GLU A 260 -17.86 -15.27 -0.02
C GLU A 260 -18.97 -14.74 -0.95
N ILE A 261 -18.64 -14.64 -2.23
CA ILE A 261 -19.59 -14.38 -3.32
C ILE A 261 -20.00 -15.72 -3.93
N ILE A 262 -21.30 -15.91 -4.09
CA ILE A 262 -21.91 -17.12 -4.66
C ILE A 262 -22.55 -16.85 -6.02
N PRO A 263 -22.96 -17.88 -6.77
CA PRO A 263 -23.52 -17.71 -8.10
C PRO A 263 -24.72 -16.76 -8.11
N GLY A 264 -24.78 -15.93 -9.15
CA GLY A 264 -25.69 -14.78 -9.24
C GLY A 264 -25.15 -13.50 -8.58
N GLY A 265 -23.90 -13.51 -8.10
CA GLY A 265 -23.21 -12.34 -7.54
C GLY A 265 -23.73 -11.95 -6.16
N ARG A 266 -24.11 -12.92 -5.32
CA ARG A 266 -24.67 -12.63 -3.98
C ARG A 266 -23.64 -12.86 -2.90
N ALA A 267 -23.64 -12.04 -1.86
CA ALA A 267 -22.83 -12.27 -0.66
C ALA A 267 -23.41 -13.42 0.19
N LYS A 268 -22.52 -14.19 0.81
CA LYS A 268 -22.86 -15.26 1.76
C LYS A 268 -21.80 -15.30 2.85
N CYS A 269 -22.25 -15.57 4.08
CA CYS A 269 -21.37 -15.85 5.20
C CYS A 269 -21.49 -17.33 5.56
N THR A 270 -20.34 -17.99 5.68
CA THR A 270 -20.23 -19.38 6.13
C THR A 270 -19.31 -19.44 7.33
N ALA A 271 -19.76 -20.09 8.40
CA ALA A 271 -18.95 -20.37 9.56
C ALA A 271 -19.11 -21.83 9.98
N LYS A 272 -18.02 -22.43 10.43
CA LYS A 272 -17.99 -23.76 11.02
C LYS A 272 -17.12 -23.71 12.27
N ASP A 273 -17.63 -24.12 13.41
CA ASP A 273 -16.83 -24.14 14.64
C ASP A 273 -16.03 -25.44 14.82
N SER A 274 -15.32 -25.53 15.95
CA SER A 274 -14.55 -26.69 16.37
C SER A 274 -15.41 -27.96 16.58
N GLU A 275 -16.69 -27.82 16.88
CA GLU A 275 -17.66 -28.92 17.06
C GLU A 275 -18.38 -29.30 15.76
N ARG A 276 -18.02 -28.66 14.65
CA ARG A 276 -18.58 -28.82 13.31
C ARG A 276 -20.02 -28.31 13.19
N LEU A 277 -20.51 -27.48 14.12
CA LEU A 277 -21.74 -26.72 13.91
C LEU A 277 -21.52 -25.75 12.75
N ARG A 278 -22.50 -25.63 11.87
CA ARG A 278 -22.41 -24.79 10.66
C ARG A 278 -23.45 -23.69 10.69
N GLY A 279 -23.00 -22.45 10.55
CA GLY A 279 -23.82 -21.30 10.21
C GLY A 279 -23.63 -20.94 8.75
N VAL A 280 -24.73 -20.88 8.01
CA VAL A 280 -24.75 -20.42 6.62
C VAL A 280 -25.90 -19.45 6.46
N ILE A 281 -25.60 -18.25 5.98
CA ILE A 281 -26.60 -17.25 5.66
C ILE A 281 -26.21 -16.56 4.36
N ALA A 282 -27.17 -16.45 3.44
CA ALA A 282 -27.02 -15.69 2.22
C ALA A 282 -27.63 -14.30 2.42
N GLY A 283 -26.97 -13.29 1.86
CA GLY A 283 -27.45 -11.93 1.86
C GLY A 283 -28.62 -11.72 0.90
N PRO A 284 -29.06 -10.46 0.74
CA PRO A 284 -30.09 -10.07 -0.20
C PRO A 284 -29.78 -10.55 -1.63
N SER A 285 -30.83 -10.70 -2.45
CA SER A 285 -30.68 -10.98 -3.89
C SER A 285 -30.30 -9.71 -4.67
N VAL A 286 -29.19 -9.08 -4.27
CA VAL A 286 -28.50 -8.02 -5.01
C VAL A 286 -27.38 -8.68 -5.78
N SER A 287 -27.22 -8.33 -7.06
CA SER A 287 -26.08 -8.79 -7.85
C SER A 287 -24.95 -7.79 -7.67
N LEU A 288 -23.83 -8.26 -7.13
CA LEU A 288 -22.60 -7.48 -6.89
C LEU A 288 -21.67 -7.48 -8.12
N ALA A 289 -22.08 -8.15 -9.19
CA ALA A 289 -21.35 -8.27 -10.45
C ALA A 289 -21.90 -7.28 -11.49
N ASP A 290 -21.96 -6.01 -11.12
CA ASP A 290 -22.49 -4.92 -11.96
C ASP A 290 -21.44 -3.83 -12.26
N GLY A 291 -20.20 -4.03 -11.80
CA GLY A 291 -19.09 -3.09 -11.94
C GLY A 291 -19.16 -1.90 -10.98
N ALA A 292 -20.11 -1.85 -10.04
CA ALA A 292 -20.15 -0.85 -8.98
C ALA A 292 -19.39 -1.34 -7.73
N TRP A 293 -19.01 -0.38 -6.89
CA TRP A 293 -18.46 -0.66 -5.57
C TRP A 293 -19.59 -0.95 -4.59
N HIS A 294 -19.50 -2.07 -3.89
CA HIS A 294 -20.44 -2.47 -2.85
C HIS A 294 -19.72 -2.79 -1.55
N LEU A 295 -20.33 -2.42 -0.42
CA LEU A 295 -19.88 -2.85 0.89
C LEU A 295 -20.48 -4.23 1.17
N VAL A 296 -19.65 -5.23 1.43
CA VAL A 296 -20.08 -6.56 1.85
C VAL A 296 -19.54 -6.90 3.22
N GLY A 297 -20.28 -7.68 4.00
CA GLY A 297 -19.78 -8.08 5.30
C GLY A 297 -20.55 -9.19 5.98
N CYS A 298 -19.93 -9.71 7.04
CA CYS A 298 -20.50 -10.67 7.96
C CYS A 298 -20.40 -10.13 9.37
N ARG A 299 -21.50 -10.20 10.10
CA ARG A 299 -21.57 -9.84 11.52
C ARG A 299 -21.96 -11.04 12.35
N ARG A 300 -21.18 -11.32 13.39
CA ARG A 300 -21.47 -12.32 14.41
C ARG A 300 -21.71 -11.65 15.74
N THR A 301 -22.85 -11.95 16.33
CA THR A 301 -23.21 -11.59 17.70
C THR A 301 -23.44 -12.85 18.54
N ASP A 302 -23.66 -12.68 19.84
CA ASP A 302 -24.00 -13.79 20.75
C ASP A 302 -25.30 -14.52 20.37
N SER A 303 -26.16 -13.90 19.56
CA SER A 303 -27.50 -14.41 19.24
C SER A 303 -27.85 -14.46 17.75
N SER A 304 -27.00 -13.91 16.89
CA SER A 304 -27.30 -13.81 15.47
C SER A 304 -26.07 -13.77 14.58
N TRP A 305 -26.27 -14.25 13.37
CA TRP A 305 -25.38 -14.08 12.22
C TRP A 305 -26.07 -13.20 11.21
N SER A 306 -25.33 -12.27 10.61
CA SER A 306 -25.86 -11.39 9.59
C SER A 306 -24.93 -11.29 8.38
N VAL A 307 -25.53 -11.13 7.21
CA VAL A 307 -24.85 -10.67 5.98
C VAL A 307 -25.23 -9.21 5.77
N ILE A 308 -24.23 -8.39 5.47
CA ILE A 308 -24.34 -6.98 5.15
C ILE A 308 -24.05 -6.84 3.65
N VAL A 309 -24.93 -6.15 2.94
CA VAL A 309 -24.72 -5.70 1.56
C VAL A 309 -25.20 -4.26 1.48
N ASP A 310 -24.26 -3.33 1.33
CA ASP A 310 -24.47 -1.88 1.46
C ASP A 310 -25.24 -1.57 2.76
N ASP A 311 -26.36 -0.87 2.66
CA ASP A 311 -27.22 -0.52 3.79
C ASP A 311 -28.18 -1.66 4.21
N THR A 312 -28.13 -2.82 3.56
CA THR A 312 -29.07 -3.92 3.79
C THR A 312 -28.46 -5.02 4.64
N VAL A 313 -29.15 -5.39 5.72
CA VAL A 313 -28.72 -6.46 6.63
C VAL A 313 -29.74 -7.61 6.63
N THR A 314 -29.27 -8.84 6.40
CA THR A 314 -30.07 -10.07 6.53
C THR A 314 -29.53 -10.89 7.67
N SER A 315 -30.36 -11.28 8.64
CA SER A 315 -29.93 -11.96 9.87
C SER A 315 -30.66 -13.27 10.13
N THR A 316 -29.99 -14.21 10.80
CA THR A 316 -30.60 -15.44 11.32
C THR A 316 -29.98 -15.85 12.66
N THR A 317 -30.76 -16.54 13.49
CA THR A 317 -30.25 -17.15 14.72
C THR A 317 -29.62 -18.49 14.39
N VAL A 318 -28.31 -18.61 14.62
CA VAL A 318 -27.59 -19.88 14.49
C VAL A 318 -26.77 -20.11 15.75
N PRO A 319 -26.92 -21.27 16.44
CA PRO A 319 -26.02 -21.62 17.52
C PRO A 319 -24.60 -21.79 16.99
N PHE A 320 -23.63 -21.20 17.68
CA PHE A 320 -22.23 -21.23 17.26
C PHE A 320 -21.30 -21.22 18.47
N GLY A 321 -20.30 -22.11 18.47
CA GLY A 321 -19.27 -22.20 19.49
C GLY A 321 -18.19 -21.14 19.33
N SER A 322 -17.06 -21.50 18.71
CA SER A 322 -15.89 -20.63 18.61
C SER A 322 -15.12 -20.74 17.28
N ILE A 323 -14.46 -19.64 16.90
CA ILE A 323 -13.46 -19.59 15.82
C ILE A 323 -12.12 -19.22 16.43
N SER A 324 -11.30 -20.23 16.69
CA SER A 324 -10.02 -20.09 17.37
C SER A 324 -9.01 -21.01 16.71
N ASN A 325 -8.35 -20.54 15.65
CA ASN A 325 -7.38 -21.31 14.91
C ASN A 325 -6.14 -20.47 14.53
N ASP A 326 -4.97 -21.08 14.61
CA ASP A 326 -3.71 -20.39 14.32
C ASP A 326 -3.38 -20.36 12.81
N ARG A 327 -4.41 -20.31 11.96
CA ARG A 327 -4.22 -20.20 10.51
C ARG A 327 -4.16 -18.74 10.06
N PRO A 328 -3.40 -18.44 9.01
CA PRO A 328 -3.49 -17.17 8.30
C PRO A 328 -4.91 -16.88 7.82
N VAL A 329 -5.14 -15.62 7.51
CA VAL A 329 -6.30 -15.18 6.73
C VAL A 329 -5.91 -15.12 5.26
N SER A 330 -6.79 -15.57 4.38
CA SER A 330 -6.65 -15.43 2.94
C SER A 330 -7.72 -14.48 2.41
N ILE A 331 -7.32 -13.58 1.52
CA ILE A 331 -8.19 -12.61 0.85
C ILE A 331 -8.04 -12.80 -0.65
N GLY A 332 -9.14 -12.74 -1.38
CA GLY A 332 -9.13 -12.87 -2.83
C GLY A 332 -9.02 -14.32 -3.34
N SER A 333 -8.92 -15.31 -2.45
CA SER A 333 -8.76 -16.71 -2.85
C SER A 333 -9.25 -17.73 -1.83
N LYS A 334 -9.44 -18.94 -2.33
CA LYS A 334 -9.56 -20.15 -1.53
C LYS A 334 -8.16 -20.62 -1.08
N TYR A 335 -8.01 -21.00 0.20
CA TYR A 335 -6.72 -21.47 0.71
C TYR A 335 -6.27 -22.74 -0.04
N GLY A 336 -5.10 -22.69 -0.68
CA GLY A 336 -4.47 -23.84 -1.35
C GLY A 336 -5.19 -24.37 -2.59
N GLU A 337 -6.10 -23.59 -3.18
CA GLU A 337 -6.84 -23.95 -4.40
C GLU A 337 -6.80 -22.82 -5.43
N GLU A 338 -7.07 -23.16 -6.70
CA GLU A 338 -7.03 -22.24 -7.85
C GLU A 338 -8.31 -21.39 -8.02
N ASP A 339 -9.21 -21.41 -7.03
CA ASP A 339 -10.44 -20.62 -7.05
C ASP A 339 -10.14 -19.18 -6.61
N PHE A 340 -9.80 -18.32 -7.56
CA PHE A 340 -9.44 -16.91 -7.35
C PHE A 340 -10.58 -15.98 -7.73
N VAL A 341 -10.69 -14.87 -6.99
CA VAL A 341 -11.64 -13.80 -7.30
C VAL A 341 -11.11 -13.04 -8.53
N PRO A 342 -11.87 -12.88 -9.63
CA PRO A 342 -11.60 -11.82 -10.60
C PRO A 342 -12.33 -10.54 -10.17
N GLY A 343 -11.60 -9.42 -10.08
CA GLY A 343 -12.12 -8.09 -9.78
C GLY A 343 -11.36 -7.40 -8.67
N ARG A 344 -11.98 -6.39 -8.04
CA ARG A 344 -11.29 -5.49 -7.12
C ARG A 344 -11.88 -5.61 -5.73
N ILE A 345 -11.01 -5.56 -4.75
CA ILE A 345 -11.41 -5.53 -3.35
C ILE A 345 -10.62 -4.37 -2.72
N ASP A 346 -11.19 -3.71 -1.71
CA ASP A 346 -10.55 -2.67 -0.90
C ASP A 346 -11.10 -2.67 0.55
N GLU A 347 -10.39 -2.02 1.47
CA GLU A 347 -10.70 -1.85 2.89
C GLU A 347 -11.30 -3.09 3.56
N VAL A 348 -10.61 -4.23 3.45
CA VAL A 348 -11.03 -5.41 4.19
C VAL A 348 -10.72 -5.16 5.67
N GLN A 349 -11.74 -5.20 6.52
CA GLN A 349 -11.65 -4.93 7.94
C GLN A 349 -12.11 -6.14 8.75
N PHE A 350 -11.39 -6.41 9.82
CA PHE A 350 -11.76 -7.38 10.84
C PHE A 350 -11.84 -6.67 12.18
N THR A 351 -12.97 -6.75 12.87
CA THR A 351 -13.16 -6.08 14.15
C THR A 351 -13.74 -7.03 15.17
N VAL A 352 -13.13 -7.11 16.35
CA VAL A 352 -13.64 -7.88 17.49
C VAL A 352 -14.25 -6.92 18.50
N GLY A 353 -15.47 -7.23 18.96
CA GLY A 353 -16.19 -6.48 19.99
C GLY A 353 -15.98 -6.99 21.41
#